data_AF-Q6Y165-F1
#
_entry.id   AF-Q6Y165-F1
#
_cell.length_a   1.000
_cell.length_b   1.000
_cell.length_c   1.000
_cell.angle_alpha   90.00
_cell.angle_beta   90.00
_cell.angle_gamma   90.00
#
_symmetry.space_group_name_H-M   'P 1'
#
loop_
_entity.id
_entity.type
_entity.pdbx_description
1 polymer ?
#
loop_
_entity_poly.entity_id
_entity_poly.type
_entity_poly.pdbx_seq_one_letter_code
_entity_poly.pdbx_strand_id
1 'polypeptide(L)'
;ALSSVIPCYAVGQMQKLQVLNIIDCDGMKEVFETQGMNNNTNSNGGYEDGNDGTLAIPRVNNVIMLPNLKILEIMNCNLLEHIFKFSTLESLKHLEELTIRFCYKMKVIVQDDDGEKTTSSFKVVVFPHLKSITLEDLPELMGFFLGIDEFQWPSLDKVMIKYCPKMMVFAPGGSTAPQLKYIHTQLGKHSLECGLNFHVKTIAHHQTPLFPGLDSIGSFLATSEGIPWSFHNLIEAYMAYNQDVEKIFTSNEFLQLKKLENIHVSWCFLVEVFEAFEAQTNSSGVDESQTTIVKLPNLIQVELTELTYLRYIWKSNRWTIFEFPNLTRVSIEGCNMLEHVFTSSMVSSLLQLQDLYISRCDYIEEVIVKDENVVVQAQEEEESYGKVNDIVLHHLKSLELDSLRGLKGFSFGKEDFSF
;
A
#
# COMPACT_ATOMS: atom_id res chain seq x y z
N ALA A 1 16.93 17.64 -28.09
CA ALA A 1 16.58 16.41 -27.36
C ALA A 1 15.22 15.97 -27.86
N LEU A 2 15.02 14.69 -28.17
CA LEU A 2 13.72 14.17 -28.59
C LEU A 2 12.74 14.39 -27.42
N SER A 3 11.72 15.22 -27.62
CA SER A 3 10.69 15.48 -26.61
C SER A 3 9.70 14.33 -26.47
N SER A 4 9.63 13.46 -27.48
CA SER A 4 8.75 12.31 -27.58
C SER A 4 9.45 11.07 -28.15
N VAL A 5 9.02 9.87 -27.71
CA VAL A 5 9.60 8.58 -28.15
C VAL A 5 8.99 8.12 -29.46
N ILE A 6 7.67 8.25 -29.63
CA ILE A 6 7.00 7.88 -30.88
C ILE A 6 6.44 9.15 -31.54
N PRO A 7 7.09 9.63 -32.61
CA PRO A 7 6.57 10.74 -33.41
C PRO A 7 5.24 10.36 -34.06
N CYS A 8 4.32 11.32 -34.20
CA CYS A 8 2.96 11.05 -34.70
C CYS A 8 2.94 10.38 -36.09
N TYR A 9 3.91 10.68 -36.95
CA TYR A 9 4.04 10.10 -38.29
C TYR A 9 4.54 8.65 -38.29
N ALA A 10 5.20 8.19 -37.22
CA ALA A 10 5.78 6.85 -37.12
C ALA A 10 4.78 5.84 -36.54
N VAL A 11 3.80 6.31 -35.75
CA VAL A 11 2.76 5.48 -35.11
C VAL A 11 2.02 4.61 -36.14
N GLY A 12 1.65 5.19 -37.28
CA GLY A 12 0.92 4.49 -38.34
C GLY A 12 1.70 3.32 -38.96
N GLN A 13 3.02 3.28 -38.82
CA GLN A 13 3.88 2.22 -39.34
C GLN A 13 4.20 1.12 -38.30
N MET A 14 3.93 1.40 -37.01
CA MET A 14 4.23 0.50 -35.89
C MET A 14 3.06 -0.43 -35.52
N GLN A 15 2.21 -0.76 -36.50
CA GLN A 15 1.01 -1.58 -36.30
C GLN A 15 1.30 -2.99 -35.75
N LYS A 16 2.53 -3.50 -35.89
CA LYS A 16 2.93 -4.82 -35.34
C LYS A 16 3.56 -4.75 -33.95
N LEU A 17 3.74 -3.55 -33.39
CA LEU A 17 4.41 -3.37 -32.10
C LEU A 17 3.53 -3.96 -30.99
N GLN A 18 4.08 -4.91 -30.24
CA GLN A 18 3.41 -5.58 -29.12
C GLN A 18 4.04 -5.23 -27.77
N VAL A 19 5.33 -4.89 -27.75
CA VAL A 19 6.08 -4.59 -26.54
C VAL A 19 6.77 -3.26 -26.73
N LEU A 20 6.57 -2.34 -25.80
CA LEU A 20 7.25 -1.05 -25.77
C LEU A 20 7.90 -0.88 -24.39
N ASN A 21 9.23 -0.86 -24.39
CA ASN A 21 10.02 -0.64 -23.19
C ASN A 21 10.78 0.68 -23.33
N ILE A 22 10.58 1.59 -22.38
CA ILE A 22 11.20 2.91 -22.33
C ILE A 22 11.97 3.00 -21.01
N ILE A 23 13.29 3.02 -21.08
CA ILE A 23 14.18 2.95 -19.91
C ILE A 23 15.19 4.09 -19.99
N ASP A 24 15.44 4.79 -18.88
CA ASP A 24 16.44 5.86 -18.75
C ASP A 24 16.28 7.00 -19.77
N CYS A 25 15.03 7.35 -20.12
CA CYS A 25 14.72 8.37 -21.12
C CYS A 25 14.42 9.74 -20.48
N ASP A 26 15.38 10.33 -19.78
CA ASP A 26 15.18 11.56 -18.99
C ASP A 26 14.77 12.79 -19.78
N GLY A 27 15.10 12.87 -21.07
CA GLY A 27 14.72 14.00 -21.94
C GLY A 27 13.26 13.99 -22.38
N MET A 28 12.54 12.89 -22.15
CA MET A 28 11.19 12.65 -22.68
C MET A 28 10.13 13.38 -21.85
N LYS A 29 9.27 14.15 -22.52
CA LYS A 29 8.13 14.85 -21.91
C LYS A 29 6.78 14.21 -22.24
N GLU A 30 6.69 13.53 -23.37
CA GLU A 30 5.49 12.81 -23.81
C GLU A 30 5.93 11.46 -24.39
N VAL A 31 5.20 10.38 -24.14
CA VAL A 31 5.50 9.09 -24.80
C VAL A 31 5.12 9.16 -26.29
N PHE A 32 3.99 9.78 -26.58
CA PHE A 32 3.43 9.90 -27.91
C PHE A 32 3.34 11.37 -28.30
N GLU A 33 3.93 11.74 -29.43
CA GLU A 33 3.84 13.11 -29.94
C GLU A 33 2.42 13.41 -30.42
N THR A 34 1.81 14.46 -29.87
CA THR A 34 0.41 14.81 -30.18
C THR A 34 0.26 15.97 -31.15
N GLN A 35 1.35 16.68 -31.51
CA GLN A 35 1.35 17.77 -32.47
C GLN A 35 2.60 17.72 -33.36
N GLY A 36 2.42 17.68 -34.68
CA GLY A 36 3.51 18.04 -35.59
C GLY A 36 3.79 19.54 -35.48
N MET A 37 5.05 19.92 -35.25
CA MET A 37 5.52 21.30 -35.17
C MET A 37 4.82 22.21 -36.18
N ASN A 38 3.99 23.14 -35.70
CA ASN A 38 3.55 24.29 -36.50
C ASN A 38 4.54 25.44 -36.30
N ASN A 39 5.78 25.25 -36.77
CA ASN A 39 6.76 26.32 -36.86
C ASN A 39 6.94 26.69 -38.33
N ASN A 40 5.94 27.36 -38.92
CA ASN A 40 6.18 28.05 -40.17
C ASN A 40 6.79 29.42 -39.84
N THR A 41 8.09 29.52 -40.11
CA THR A 41 8.85 30.75 -40.19
C THR A 41 8.14 31.77 -41.09
N ASN A 42 7.93 33.00 -40.62
CA ASN A 42 8.22 34.23 -41.36
C ASN A 42 7.81 35.47 -40.56
N SER A 43 8.72 35.93 -39.71
CA SER A 43 8.76 37.33 -39.31
C SER A 43 9.68 38.05 -40.30
N ASN A 44 9.14 38.46 -41.46
CA ASN A 44 9.67 39.60 -42.22
C ASN A 44 8.68 40.02 -43.32
N GLY A 45 8.05 41.19 -43.09
CA GLY A 45 7.80 42.24 -44.08
C GLY A 45 6.87 41.98 -45.27
N GLY A 46 5.87 42.85 -45.43
CA GLY A 46 5.39 43.26 -46.76
C GLY A 46 3.89 43.13 -46.99
N TYR A 47 3.26 44.30 -47.08
CA TYR A 47 2.02 44.68 -47.75
C TYR A 47 1.38 43.75 -48.82
N GLU A 48 0.05 43.87 -48.86
CA GLU A 48 -0.89 43.79 -50.00
C GLU A 48 -1.63 42.47 -50.35
N ASP A 49 -2.94 42.53 -50.08
CA ASP A 49 -4.08 42.38 -51.01
C ASP A 49 -4.47 41.00 -51.59
N GLY A 50 -5.80 40.79 -51.66
CA GLY A 50 -6.45 39.93 -52.64
C GLY A 50 -6.64 38.44 -52.31
N ASN A 51 -7.80 38.12 -51.76
CA ASN A 51 -8.66 36.98 -52.12
C ASN A 51 -7.99 35.63 -52.52
N ASP A 52 -7.88 34.68 -51.60
CA ASP A 52 -7.95 33.26 -51.95
C ASP A 52 -8.47 32.44 -50.75
N GLY A 53 -9.24 31.40 -51.05
CA GLY A 53 -10.00 30.62 -50.07
C GLY A 53 -9.13 30.13 -48.93
N THR A 54 -9.56 30.44 -47.70
CA THR A 54 -9.07 29.78 -46.50
C THR A 54 -9.40 28.29 -46.61
N LEU A 55 -8.50 27.53 -47.24
CA LEU A 55 -8.43 26.09 -47.12
C LEU A 55 -8.35 25.81 -45.62
N ALA A 56 -9.50 25.45 -45.05
CA ALA A 56 -9.55 24.82 -43.75
C ALA A 56 -8.69 23.57 -43.86
N ILE A 57 -7.43 23.68 -43.40
CA ILE A 57 -6.56 22.53 -43.21
C ILE A 57 -7.36 21.61 -42.29
N PRO A 58 -7.65 20.36 -42.71
CA PRO A 58 -8.38 19.45 -41.85
C PRO A 58 -7.58 19.33 -40.56
N ARG A 59 -8.23 19.58 -39.41
CA ARG A 59 -7.72 19.08 -38.13
C ARG A 59 -7.66 17.56 -38.27
N VAL A 60 -6.52 17.06 -38.73
CA VAL A 60 -6.26 15.63 -38.69
C VAL A 60 -6.14 15.33 -37.21
N ASN A 61 -7.22 14.82 -36.62
CA ASN A 61 -7.19 14.12 -35.35
C ASN A 61 -6.22 12.96 -35.54
N ASN A 62 -4.92 13.22 -35.35
CA ASN A 62 -3.88 12.22 -35.30
C ASN A 62 -4.05 11.47 -33.97
N VAL A 63 -5.11 10.66 -33.90
CA VAL A 63 -5.27 9.67 -32.85
C VAL A 63 -4.11 8.70 -33.03
N ILE A 64 -3.21 8.68 -32.06
CA ILE A 64 -2.11 7.71 -31.99
C ILE A 64 -2.76 6.33 -31.86
N MET A 65 -2.58 5.48 -32.88
CA MET A 65 -3.14 4.13 -32.93
C MET A 65 -2.03 3.09 -32.78
N LEU A 66 -1.87 2.53 -31.57
CA LEU A 66 -1.03 1.35 -31.33
C LEU A 66 -1.91 0.12 -30.99
N PRO A 67 -2.70 -0.38 -31.96
CA PRO A 67 -3.76 -1.34 -31.69
C PRO A 67 -3.25 -2.70 -31.21
N ASN A 68 -1.99 -3.04 -31.41
CA ASN A 68 -1.45 -4.35 -31.03
C ASN A 68 -0.54 -4.32 -29.81
N LEU A 69 -0.42 -3.16 -29.14
CA LEU A 69 0.43 -3.05 -27.95
C LEU A 69 -0.16 -3.88 -26.81
N LYS A 70 0.64 -4.79 -26.27
CA LYS A 70 0.30 -5.72 -25.19
C LYS A 70 1.05 -5.40 -23.91
N ILE A 71 2.31 -5.00 -24.01
CA ILE A 71 3.16 -4.73 -22.84
C ILE A 71 3.75 -3.33 -22.99
N LEU A 72 3.53 -2.49 -21.97
CA LEU A 72 4.18 -1.20 -21.84
C LEU A 72 4.96 -1.16 -20.53
N GLU A 73 6.27 -0.98 -20.64
CA GLU A 73 7.18 -0.79 -19.51
C GLU A 73 7.88 0.56 -19.62
N ILE A 74 7.77 1.39 -18.59
CA ILE A 74 8.43 2.69 -18.49
C ILE A 74 9.22 2.75 -17.19
N MET A 75 10.53 2.96 -17.28
CA MET A 75 11.42 3.04 -16.12
C MET A 75 12.33 4.27 -16.21
N ASN A 76 12.51 4.96 -15.09
CA ASN A 76 13.47 6.06 -14.94
C ASN A 76 13.30 7.17 -16.01
N CYS A 77 12.08 7.67 -16.17
CA CYS A 77 11.74 8.73 -17.13
C CYS A 77 11.26 9.99 -16.39
N ASN A 78 12.21 10.78 -15.91
CA ASN A 78 11.96 11.78 -14.86
C ASN A 78 11.27 13.08 -15.29
N LEU A 79 11.11 13.34 -16.59
CA LEU A 79 10.37 14.50 -17.09
C LEU A 79 8.93 14.18 -17.53
N LEU A 80 8.53 12.91 -17.49
CA LEU A 80 7.23 12.47 -17.95
C LEU A 80 6.15 12.75 -16.88
N GLU A 81 5.16 13.59 -17.21
CA GLU A 81 4.05 13.92 -16.30
C GLU A 81 2.80 13.06 -16.52
N HIS A 82 2.65 12.51 -17.72
CA HIS A 82 1.56 11.61 -18.12
C HIS A 82 2.02 10.65 -19.23
N ILE A 83 1.33 9.53 -19.40
CA ILE A 83 1.66 8.54 -20.44
C ILE A 83 0.67 8.63 -21.59
N PHE A 84 -0.62 8.57 -21.24
CA PHE A 84 -1.71 8.55 -22.21
C PHE A 84 -2.51 9.84 -22.14
N LYS A 85 -3.08 10.23 -23.28
CA LYS A 85 -4.21 11.15 -23.30
C LYS A 85 -5.51 10.36 -23.43
N PHE A 86 -6.62 10.89 -22.94
CA PHE A 86 -7.91 10.18 -22.93
C PHE A 86 -8.34 9.70 -24.33
N SER A 87 -8.11 10.51 -25.36
CA SER A 87 -8.36 10.21 -26.77
C SER A 87 -7.60 8.99 -27.29
N THR A 88 -6.50 8.60 -26.66
CA THR A 88 -5.65 7.47 -27.10
C THR A 88 -6.09 6.13 -26.53
N LEU A 89 -6.94 6.11 -25.49
CA LEU A 89 -7.32 4.90 -24.76
C LEU A 89 -8.02 3.86 -25.64
N GLU A 90 -8.77 4.30 -26.65
CA GLU A 90 -9.50 3.42 -27.56
C GLU A 90 -8.56 2.49 -28.36
N SER A 91 -7.30 2.92 -28.56
CA SER A 91 -6.27 2.14 -29.25
C SER A 91 -5.58 1.11 -28.35
N LEU A 92 -5.77 1.17 -27.03
CA LEU A 92 -5.02 0.38 -26.03
C LEU A 92 -5.80 -0.82 -25.51
N LYS A 93 -6.89 -1.22 -26.18
CA LYS A 93 -7.75 -2.32 -25.74
C LYS A 93 -7.03 -3.67 -25.66
N HIS A 94 -5.91 -3.83 -26.36
CA HIS A 94 -5.10 -5.04 -26.36
C HIS A 94 -3.98 -5.06 -25.31
N LEU A 95 -3.84 -3.99 -24.52
CA LEU A 95 -2.83 -3.92 -23.46
C LEU A 95 -3.14 -4.99 -22.40
N GLU A 96 -2.13 -5.81 -22.11
CA GLU A 96 -2.16 -6.90 -21.14
C GLU A 96 -1.37 -6.54 -19.87
N GLU A 97 -0.28 -5.78 -20.00
CA GLU A 97 0.59 -5.40 -18.88
C GLU A 97 1.05 -3.94 -18.97
N LEU A 98 0.94 -3.23 -17.85
CA LEU A 98 1.42 -1.86 -17.68
C LEU A 98 2.35 -1.78 -16.47
N THR A 99 3.61 -1.42 -16.68
CA THR A 99 4.62 -1.27 -15.64
C THR A 99 5.27 0.10 -15.72
N ILE A 100 5.26 0.85 -14.61
CA ILE A 100 5.83 2.19 -14.52
C ILE A 100 6.63 2.28 -13.22
N ARG A 101 7.93 2.56 -13.34
CA ARG A 101 8.84 2.63 -12.18
C ARG A 101 9.75 3.86 -12.20
N PHE A 102 10.02 4.43 -11.03
CA PHE A 102 11.04 5.47 -10.85
C PHE A 102 10.84 6.71 -11.75
N CYS A 103 9.60 7.11 -12.01
CA CYS A 103 9.27 8.28 -12.82
C CYS A 103 8.82 9.43 -11.91
N TYR A 104 9.77 10.20 -11.39
CA TYR A 104 9.53 11.08 -10.24
C TYR A 104 8.59 12.28 -10.49
N LYS A 105 8.40 12.72 -11.75
CA LYS A 105 7.45 13.80 -12.10
C LYS A 105 6.09 13.32 -12.61
N MET A 106 5.86 12.01 -12.63
CA MET A 106 4.59 11.43 -13.07
C MET A 106 3.45 11.93 -12.19
N LYS A 107 2.46 12.64 -12.75
CA LYS A 107 1.31 13.17 -12.02
C LYS A 107 0.06 12.31 -12.19
N VAL A 108 -0.18 11.84 -13.41
CA VAL A 108 -1.32 10.99 -13.76
C VAL A 108 -0.91 9.98 -14.83
N ILE A 109 -1.54 8.82 -14.91
CA ILE A 109 -1.25 7.87 -16.01
C ILE A 109 -1.97 8.31 -17.29
N VAL A 110 -3.23 8.72 -17.15
CA VAL A 110 -4.09 9.23 -18.20
C VAL A 110 -4.40 10.70 -17.92
N GLN A 111 -4.07 11.56 -18.88
CA GLN A 111 -4.44 12.97 -18.88
C GLN A 111 -5.74 13.17 -19.69
N ASP A 112 -6.65 13.98 -19.17
CA ASP A 112 -7.80 14.45 -19.94
C ASP A 112 -7.33 15.35 -21.10
N ASP A 113 -7.98 15.26 -22.26
CA ASP A 113 -7.60 16.02 -23.45
C ASP A 113 -7.94 17.52 -23.31
N ASP A 114 -9.01 17.84 -22.56
CA ASP A 114 -9.52 19.21 -22.40
C ASP A 114 -9.23 19.72 -20.97
N GLY A 115 -8.22 20.58 -20.83
CA GLY A 115 -7.79 21.16 -19.56
C GLY A 115 -8.82 22.04 -18.82
N GLU A 116 -10.03 22.22 -19.35
CA GLU A 116 -11.14 22.95 -18.71
C GLU A 116 -12.49 22.30 -19.04
N LYS A 117 -13.23 21.96 -17.98
CA LYS A 117 -14.60 21.44 -17.98
C LYS A 117 -15.51 22.14 -19.00
N THR A 118 -15.71 21.55 -20.16
CA THR A 118 -16.92 21.83 -20.96
C THR A 118 -17.40 20.55 -21.62
N THR A 119 -18.67 20.20 -21.37
CA THR A 119 -19.42 19.10 -22.00
C THR A 119 -19.01 17.67 -21.64
N SER A 120 -19.05 17.32 -20.35
CA SER A 120 -18.81 15.96 -19.84
C SER A 120 -19.95 14.98 -20.20
N SER A 121 -19.89 14.37 -21.38
CA SER A 121 -20.59 13.09 -21.60
C SER A 121 -19.86 12.03 -20.76
N PHE A 122 -20.52 11.48 -19.74
CA PHE A 122 -19.98 10.34 -18.99
C PHE A 122 -19.70 9.18 -19.97
N LYS A 123 -18.44 8.74 -20.05
CA LYS A 123 -18.03 7.59 -20.87
C LYS A 123 -17.58 6.44 -19.96
N VAL A 124 -17.79 5.23 -20.46
CA VAL A 124 -17.25 4.02 -19.84
C VAL A 124 -16.09 3.55 -20.70
N VAL A 125 -14.90 3.52 -20.10
CA VAL A 125 -13.67 3.03 -20.74
C VAL A 125 -13.42 1.59 -20.31
N VAL A 126 -13.20 0.70 -21.28
CA VAL A 126 -13.00 -0.72 -21.00
C VAL A 126 -11.59 -1.13 -21.43
N PHE A 127 -10.83 -1.71 -20.50
CA PHE A 127 -9.56 -2.40 -20.76
C PHE A 127 -9.80 -3.91 -20.70
N PRO A 128 -10.20 -4.56 -21.81
CA PRO A 128 -10.69 -5.93 -21.78
C PRO A 128 -9.60 -6.96 -21.47
N HIS A 129 -8.34 -6.67 -21.80
CA HIS A 129 -7.24 -7.62 -21.73
C HIS A 129 -6.17 -7.29 -20.68
N LEU A 130 -6.27 -6.15 -19.99
CA LEU A 130 -5.27 -5.72 -19.02
C LEU A 130 -5.34 -6.62 -17.78
N LYS A 131 -4.26 -7.36 -17.53
CA LYS A 131 -4.12 -8.32 -16.43
C LYS A 131 -3.36 -7.70 -15.27
N SER A 132 -2.26 -7.01 -15.56
CA SER A 132 -1.33 -6.51 -14.55
C SER A 132 -1.06 -5.01 -14.68
N ILE A 133 -1.16 -4.28 -13.56
CA ILE A 133 -0.71 -2.89 -13.41
C ILE A 133 0.32 -2.83 -12.29
N THR A 134 1.51 -2.29 -12.57
CA THR A 134 2.56 -2.05 -11.58
C THR A 134 2.99 -0.59 -11.62
N LEU A 135 2.82 0.10 -10.50
CA LEU A 135 3.20 1.49 -10.25
C LEU A 135 4.17 1.50 -9.07
N GLU A 136 5.41 1.93 -9.27
CA GLU A 136 6.44 1.84 -8.23
C GLU A 136 7.31 3.10 -8.22
N ASP A 137 7.47 3.70 -7.04
CA ASP A 137 8.31 4.88 -6.83
C ASP A 137 7.93 6.05 -7.76
N LEU A 138 6.68 6.51 -7.57
CA LEU A 138 6.07 7.61 -8.31
C LEU A 138 5.59 8.68 -7.29
N PRO A 139 6.52 9.48 -6.71
CA PRO A 139 6.25 10.40 -5.61
C PRO A 139 5.21 11.49 -5.92
N GLU A 140 5.07 11.89 -7.18
CA GLU A 140 4.12 12.93 -7.61
C GLU A 140 2.77 12.37 -8.13
N LEU A 141 2.61 11.04 -8.18
CA LEU A 141 1.45 10.43 -8.80
C LEU A 141 0.20 10.65 -7.95
N MET A 142 -0.82 11.30 -8.53
CA MET A 142 -2.10 11.58 -7.86
C MET A 142 -3.16 10.52 -8.12
N GLY A 143 -3.10 9.84 -9.27
CA GLY A 143 -4.07 8.81 -9.65
C GLY A 143 -3.83 8.24 -11.05
N PHE A 144 -4.56 7.18 -11.40
CA PHE A 144 -4.53 6.64 -12.77
C PHE A 144 -5.20 7.61 -13.74
N PHE A 145 -6.37 8.13 -13.36
CA PHE A 145 -7.12 9.16 -14.08
C PHE A 145 -7.85 10.05 -13.06
N LEU A 146 -7.94 11.35 -13.32
CA LEU A 146 -8.61 12.29 -12.39
C LEU A 146 -9.98 12.80 -12.89
N GLY A 147 -10.41 12.39 -14.09
CA GLY A 147 -11.73 12.73 -14.63
C GLY A 147 -12.86 11.84 -14.10
N ILE A 148 -14.08 12.15 -14.52
CA ILE A 148 -15.32 11.55 -13.98
C ILE A 148 -15.76 10.26 -14.68
N ASP A 149 -15.00 9.81 -15.69
CA ASP A 149 -15.32 8.61 -16.47
C ASP A 149 -15.05 7.32 -15.69
N GLU A 150 -15.87 6.31 -15.94
CA GLU A 150 -15.77 5.01 -15.30
C GLU A 150 -14.85 4.07 -16.09
N PHE A 151 -14.02 3.32 -15.38
CA PHE A 151 -13.15 2.30 -15.96
C PHE A 151 -13.61 0.88 -15.60
N GLN A 152 -13.58 -0.01 -16.58
CA GLN A 152 -13.86 -1.42 -16.40
C GLN A 152 -12.63 -2.26 -16.75
N TRP A 153 -12.31 -3.20 -15.85
CA TRP A 153 -11.10 -4.02 -15.89
C TRP A 153 -11.45 -5.52 -15.84
N PRO A 154 -12.09 -6.10 -16.87
CA PRO A 154 -12.65 -7.46 -16.79
C PRO A 154 -11.64 -8.57 -16.52
N SER A 155 -10.38 -8.37 -16.92
CA SER A 155 -9.31 -9.37 -16.84
C SER A 155 -8.23 -9.04 -15.81
N LEU A 156 -8.38 -7.93 -15.06
CA LEU A 156 -7.34 -7.44 -14.16
C LEU A 156 -7.21 -8.36 -12.94
N ASP A 157 -6.04 -8.95 -12.77
CA ASP A 157 -5.74 -9.95 -11.74
C ASP A 157 -4.68 -9.47 -10.73
N LYS A 158 -3.87 -8.48 -11.11
CA LYS A 158 -2.75 -7.98 -10.30
C LYS A 158 -2.63 -6.47 -10.40
N VAL A 159 -2.68 -5.81 -9.24
CA VAL A 159 -2.34 -4.38 -9.10
C VAL A 159 -1.29 -4.25 -8.01
N MET A 160 -0.17 -3.61 -8.34
CA MET A 160 0.91 -3.30 -7.42
C MET A 160 1.17 -1.80 -7.42
N ILE A 161 1.08 -1.15 -6.27
CA ILE A 161 1.29 0.30 -6.10
C ILE A 161 2.20 0.53 -4.89
N LYS A 162 3.48 0.82 -5.13
CA LYS A 162 4.50 0.99 -4.07
C LYS A 162 5.10 2.39 -4.14
N TYR A 163 5.37 3.00 -2.99
CA TYR A 163 6.05 4.30 -2.90
C TYR A 163 5.38 5.39 -3.78
N CYS A 164 4.05 5.49 -3.68
CA CYS A 164 3.23 6.50 -4.38
C CYS A 164 2.42 7.34 -3.35
N PRO A 165 3.08 8.18 -2.53
CA PRO A 165 2.48 8.84 -1.37
C PRO A 165 1.36 9.85 -1.70
N LYS A 166 1.37 10.46 -2.89
CA LYS A 166 0.34 11.42 -3.30
C LYS A 166 -0.88 10.77 -3.97
N MET A 167 -0.89 9.46 -4.15
CA MET A 167 -1.95 8.78 -4.89
C MET A 167 -3.17 8.61 -4.00
N MET A 168 -4.14 9.51 -4.12
CA MET A 168 -5.32 9.53 -3.25
C MET A 168 -6.53 8.82 -3.86
N VAL A 169 -6.63 8.73 -5.19
CA VAL A 169 -7.74 8.09 -5.91
C VAL A 169 -7.18 7.34 -7.12
N PHE A 170 -7.72 6.16 -7.45
CA PHE A 170 -7.31 5.45 -8.66
C PHE A 170 -7.97 6.08 -9.89
N ALA A 171 -9.31 6.08 -9.95
CA ALA A 171 -10.10 6.81 -10.94
C ALA A 171 -11.46 7.25 -10.34
N PRO A 172 -11.70 8.56 -10.10
CA PRO A 172 -12.84 9.02 -9.30
C PRO A 172 -14.20 8.74 -9.94
N GLY A 173 -14.27 8.56 -11.27
CA GLY A 173 -15.49 8.15 -11.97
C GLY A 173 -15.94 6.70 -11.73
N GLY A 174 -15.10 5.88 -11.09
CA GLY A 174 -15.39 4.48 -10.81
C GLY A 174 -14.38 3.54 -11.46
N SER A 175 -14.15 2.39 -10.81
CA SER A 175 -13.25 1.35 -11.32
C SER A 175 -13.75 -0.02 -10.91
N THR A 176 -14.28 -0.76 -11.88
CA THR A 176 -14.87 -2.08 -11.65
C THR A 176 -13.93 -3.17 -12.16
N ALA A 177 -13.34 -3.94 -11.25
CA ALA A 177 -12.40 -5.02 -11.53
C ALA A 177 -12.88 -6.35 -10.90
N PRO A 178 -13.72 -7.15 -11.58
CA PRO A 178 -14.42 -8.28 -10.96
C PRO A 178 -13.52 -9.48 -10.62
N GLN A 179 -12.36 -9.62 -11.29
CA GLN A 179 -11.42 -10.73 -11.06
C GLN A 179 -10.34 -10.39 -10.02
N LEU A 180 -10.18 -9.11 -9.70
CA LEU A 180 -9.14 -8.66 -8.79
C LEU A 180 -9.55 -8.97 -7.35
N LYS A 181 -8.70 -9.70 -6.63
CA LYS A 181 -8.97 -10.11 -5.24
C LYS A 181 -8.29 -9.21 -4.21
N TYR A 182 -7.09 -8.74 -4.54
CA TYR A 182 -6.25 -7.94 -3.66
C TYR A 182 -5.41 -6.94 -4.46
N ILE A 183 -5.00 -5.87 -3.79
CA ILE A 183 -3.99 -4.92 -4.26
C ILE A 183 -2.72 -5.11 -3.43
N HIS A 184 -1.57 -5.08 -4.08
CA HIS A 184 -0.29 -5.06 -3.38
C HIS A 184 0.19 -3.62 -3.22
N THR A 185 0.47 -3.21 -1.98
CA THR A 185 0.99 -1.89 -1.64
C THR A 185 2.41 -2.01 -1.09
N GLN A 186 2.99 -0.89 -0.65
CA GLN A 186 4.27 -0.90 0.08
C GLN A 186 4.19 -1.63 1.43
N LEU A 187 2.99 -1.71 2.03
CA LEU A 187 2.77 -2.34 3.33
C LEU A 187 2.40 -3.82 3.20
N GLY A 188 1.81 -4.22 2.07
CA GLY A 188 1.47 -5.61 1.78
C GLY A 188 0.18 -5.78 0.97
N LYS A 189 -0.58 -6.86 1.21
CA LYS A 189 -1.81 -7.18 0.46
C LYS A 189 -3.04 -6.58 1.13
N HIS A 190 -3.82 -5.81 0.39
CA HIS A 190 -5.09 -5.23 0.82
C HIS A 190 -6.27 -5.84 0.06
N SER A 191 -7.35 -6.14 0.79
CA SER A 191 -8.64 -6.56 0.23
C SER A 191 -9.35 -5.44 -0.53
N LEU A 192 -10.21 -5.84 -1.47
CA LEU A 192 -10.91 -4.95 -2.40
C LEU A 192 -12.36 -4.65 -2.04
N GLU A 193 -12.78 -4.82 -0.79
CA GLU A 193 -14.18 -4.59 -0.37
C GLU A 193 -14.71 -3.18 -0.64
N CYS A 194 -13.84 -2.21 -0.99
CA CYS A 194 -14.22 -0.85 -1.40
C CYS A 194 -13.87 -0.51 -2.88
N GLY A 195 -13.42 -1.48 -3.67
CA GLY A 195 -12.95 -1.27 -5.05
C GLY A 195 -11.54 -0.69 -5.15
N LEU A 196 -11.09 -0.40 -6.38
CA LEU A 196 -9.79 0.24 -6.66
C LEU A 196 -9.73 1.70 -6.19
N ASN A 197 -10.88 2.30 -5.91
CA ASN A 197 -10.98 3.68 -5.44
C ASN A 197 -10.93 3.74 -3.91
N PHE A 198 -9.81 4.24 -3.42
CA PHE A 198 -9.53 4.58 -2.03
C PHE A 198 -10.67 5.37 -1.38
N HIS A 199 -11.16 4.93 -0.21
CA HIS A 199 -12.09 5.59 0.75
C HIS A 199 -12.93 6.81 0.29
N VAL A 200 -13.47 6.79 -0.92
CA VAL A 200 -14.61 7.62 -1.28
C VAL A 200 -15.82 6.75 -0.96
N LYS A 201 -16.50 7.05 0.15
CA LYS A 201 -17.91 6.64 0.27
C LYS A 201 -18.60 7.21 -0.97
N THR A 202 -18.83 6.36 -1.96
CA THR A 202 -19.57 6.72 -3.17
C THR A 202 -20.88 7.28 -2.66
N ILE A 203 -21.13 8.58 -2.88
CA ILE A 203 -22.43 9.18 -2.64
C ILE A 203 -23.33 8.58 -3.73
N ALA A 204 -23.76 7.35 -3.50
CA ALA A 204 -24.86 6.74 -4.18
C ALA A 204 -26.12 7.39 -3.61
N HIS A 205 -26.43 8.59 -4.07
CA HIS A 205 -27.79 9.07 -4.30
C HIS A 205 -27.73 10.43 -4.98
N HIS A 206 -28.51 10.55 -6.04
CA HIS A 206 -28.69 11.74 -6.85
C HIS A 206 -28.75 13.03 -6.01
N GLN A 207 -27.74 13.90 -6.15
CA GLN A 207 -27.86 15.34 -6.35
C GLN A 207 -26.46 15.98 -6.28
N THR A 208 -26.07 16.60 -7.41
CA THR A 208 -24.97 17.57 -7.60
C THR A 208 -23.57 17.24 -7.04
N PRO A 209 -22.57 16.98 -7.92
CA PRO A 209 -21.18 16.86 -7.50
C PRO A 209 -20.58 18.27 -7.36
N LEU A 210 -20.82 18.92 -6.22
CA LEU A 210 -19.92 19.99 -5.82
C LEU A 210 -18.70 19.29 -5.24
N PHE A 211 -17.62 19.24 -6.02
CA PHE A 211 -16.29 18.93 -5.53
C PHE A 211 -16.08 19.74 -4.25
N PRO A 212 -15.86 19.12 -3.07
CA PRO A 212 -15.15 19.82 -2.02
C PRO A 212 -13.81 20.21 -2.66
N GLY A 213 -13.45 21.48 -2.62
CA GLY A 213 -12.16 21.94 -3.12
C GLY A 213 -11.04 21.07 -2.57
N LEU A 214 -9.91 21.03 -3.27
CA LEU A 214 -8.70 20.28 -2.90
C LEU A 214 -8.30 20.50 -1.41
N ASP A 215 -8.74 21.62 -0.82
CA ASP A 215 -8.56 22.02 0.57
C ASP A 215 -9.39 21.21 1.61
N SER A 216 -10.44 20.49 1.19
CA SER A 216 -11.35 19.77 2.11
C SER A 216 -11.12 18.25 2.15
N ILE A 217 -10.31 17.70 1.24
CA ILE A 217 -9.85 16.30 1.29
C ILE A 217 -8.84 16.08 2.43
N GLY A 218 -8.21 17.16 2.91
CA GLY A 218 -7.26 17.14 4.03
C GLY A 218 -7.81 16.69 5.39
N SER A 219 -9.09 16.32 5.49
CA SER A 219 -9.73 15.90 6.75
C SER A 219 -9.90 14.38 6.93
N PHE A 220 -9.53 13.56 5.95
CA PHE A 220 -9.63 12.10 6.09
C PHE A 220 -8.27 11.51 6.45
N LEU A 221 -8.03 11.42 7.76
CA LEU A 221 -7.00 10.63 8.45
C LEU A 221 -5.72 10.40 7.65
N ALA A 222 -4.84 11.39 7.68
CA ALA A 222 -3.42 11.13 7.54
C ALA A 222 -3.02 10.14 8.65
N THR A 223 -2.84 8.87 8.31
CA THR A 223 -1.97 7.98 9.10
C THR A 223 -0.59 8.62 9.13
N SER A 224 0.17 8.45 10.21
CA SER A 224 1.28 9.36 10.55
C SER A 224 2.49 9.33 9.60
N GLU A 225 2.40 8.68 8.43
CA GLU A 225 3.47 8.62 7.43
C GLU A 225 2.97 8.65 5.97
N GLY A 226 1.96 9.47 5.63
CA GLY A 226 1.66 9.76 4.21
C GLY A 226 1.30 8.53 3.37
N ILE A 227 0.68 7.52 3.99
CA ILE A 227 0.24 6.28 3.32
C ILE A 227 -1.23 6.44 2.93
N PRO A 228 -1.59 6.46 1.63
CA PRO A 228 -3.00 6.56 1.19
C PRO A 228 -3.85 5.33 1.52
N TRP A 229 -3.20 4.26 1.99
CA TRP A 229 -3.76 2.93 2.16
C TRP A 229 -4.30 2.74 3.57
N SER A 230 -5.60 2.51 3.68
CA SER A 230 -6.25 2.20 4.95
C SER A 230 -5.86 0.80 5.44
N PHE A 231 -5.46 0.71 6.71
CA PHE A 231 -5.14 -0.54 7.41
C PHE A 231 -6.36 -1.46 7.59
N HIS A 232 -7.59 -0.93 7.45
CA HIS A 232 -8.85 -1.68 7.58
C HIS A 232 -8.98 -2.89 6.66
N ASN A 233 -8.31 -2.83 5.50
CA ASN A 233 -8.37 -3.85 4.48
C ASN A 233 -7.09 -4.66 4.36
N LEU A 234 -6.09 -4.42 5.21
CA LEU A 234 -4.83 -5.16 5.17
C LEU A 234 -5.06 -6.62 5.59
N ILE A 235 -4.74 -7.55 4.69
CA ILE A 235 -4.81 -9.00 4.92
C ILE A 235 -3.42 -9.55 5.25
N GLU A 236 -2.40 -9.07 4.53
CA GLU A 236 -1.03 -9.53 4.72
C GLU A 236 -0.12 -8.33 4.78
N ALA A 237 0.61 -8.17 5.87
CA ALA A 237 1.70 -7.21 5.97
C ALA A 237 2.95 -7.88 5.40
N TYR A 238 3.53 -7.30 4.36
CA TYR A 238 4.76 -7.79 3.74
C TYR A 238 5.73 -6.62 3.58
N MET A 239 6.85 -6.68 4.27
CA MET A 239 7.91 -5.68 4.16
C MET A 239 9.27 -6.37 4.06
N ALA A 240 10.07 -5.98 3.07
CA ALA A 240 11.39 -6.55 2.85
C ALA A 240 12.41 -5.46 2.49
N TYR A 241 13.63 -5.56 3.02
CA TYR A 241 14.76 -4.68 2.69
C TYR A 241 14.51 -3.17 2.94
N ASN A 242 13.78 -2.85 4.02
CA ASN A 242 13.49 -1.46 4.39
C ASN A 242 14.34 -1.00 5.60
N GLN A 243 15.26 -0.07 5.35
CA GLN A 243 16.19 0.43 6.37
C GLN A 243 15.75 1.73 7.05
N ASP A 244 14.72 2.39 6.53
CA ASP A 244 14.27 3.70 7.01
C ASP A 244 13.09 3.61 7.99
N VAL A 245 12.47 2.43 8.11
CA VAL A 245 11.30 2.21 8.97
C VAL A 245 11.75 1.67 10.32
N GLU A 246 11.43 2.41 11.39
CA GLU A 246 11.67 1.98 12.78
C GLU A 246 10.48 1.20 13.37
N LYS A 247 9.26 1.48 12.90
CA LYS A 247 7.99 0.91 13.39
C LYS A 247 7.04 0.60 12.24
N ILE A 248 6.36 -0.54 12.24
CA ILE A 248 5.37 -0.87 11.18
C ILE A 248 3.98 -0.35 11.52
N PHE A 249 3.49 -0.65 12.74
CA PHE A 249 2.15 -0.30 13.16
C PHE A 249 2.19 0.61 14.39
N THR A 250 1.59 1.79 14.27
CA THR A 250 1.46 2.78 15.34
C THR A 250 0.15 2.58 16.11
N SER A 251 0.07 3.12 17.33
CA SER A 251 -1.08 2.94 18.23
C SER A 251 -2.46 3.28 17.61
N ASN A 252 -2.51 4.26 16.71
CA ASN A 252 -3.73 4.69 16.02
C ASN A 252 -4.25 3.68 14.98
N GLU A 253 -3.43 2.71 14.58
CA GLU A 253 -3.69 1.80 13.47
C GLU A 253 -4.20 0.42 13.94
N PHE A 254 -3.98 0.06 15.21
CA PHE A 254 -4.32 -1.25 15.76
C PHE A 254 -5.80 -1.62 15.66
N LEU A 255 -6.69 -0.63 15.84
CA LEU A 255 -8.13 -0.85 15.74
C LEU A 255 -8.56 -1.18 14.31
N GLN A 256 -7.74 -0.85 13.31
CA GLN A 256 -8.03 -1.05 11.90
C GLN A 256 -7.59 -2.44 11.41
N LEU A 257 -6.65 -3.10 12.09
CA LEU A 257 -6.04 -4.38 11.66
C LEU A 257 -6.93 -5.62 11.89
N LYS A 258 -8.25 -5.50 11.70
CA LYS A 258 -9.20 -6.59 11.98
C LYS A 258 -9.16 -7.73 10.97
N LYS A 259 -8.65 -7.48 9.77
CA LYS A 259 -8.51 -8.46 8.68
C LYS A 259 -7.10 -9.01 8.50
N LEU A 260 -6.14 -8.54 9.29
CA LEU A 260 -4.76 -8.95 9.16
C LEU A 260 -4.64 -10.43 9.52
N GLU A 261 -4.19 -11.24 8.56
CA GLU A 261 -4.00 -12.68 8.65
C GLU A 261 -2.52 -13.05 8.78
N ASN A 262 -1.66 -12.39 8.00
CA ASN A 262 -0.25 -12.75 7.91
C ASN A 262 0.65 -11.53 8.08
N ILE A 263 1.73 -11.70 8.83
CA ILE A 263 2.82 -10.72 8.94
C ILE A 263 4.09 -11.39 8.46
N HIS A 264 4.70 -10.86 7.42
CA HIS A 264 6.00 -11.29 6.91
C HIS A 264 6.92 -10.09 6.80
N VAL A 265 8.00 -10.08 7.58
CA VAL A 265 8.95 -8.96 7.60
C VAL A 265 10.36 -9.50 7.52
N SER A 266 11.14 -9.03 6.55
CA SER A 266 12.50 -9.51 6.35
C SER A 266 13.50 -8.39 6.07
N TRP A 267 14.71 -8.48 6.64
CA TRP A 267 15.81 -7.55 6.33
C TRP A 267 15.46 -6.06 6.55
N CYS A 268 14.78 -5.72 7.64
CA CYS A 268 14.42 -4.34 7.99
C CYS A 268 15.12 -3.86 9.28
N PHE A 269 15.32 -2.55 9.43
CA PHE A 269 15.92 -1.92 10.62
C PHE A 269 14.88 -1.50 11.67
N LEU A 270 13.85 -2.32 11.84
CA LEU A 270 12.79 -2.08 12.80
C LEU A 270 13.31 -2.21 14.22
N VAL A 271 12.83 -1.33 15.10
CA VAL A 271 12.96 -1.50 16.55
C VAL A 271 11.74 -2.25 17.09
N GLU A 272 10.56 -1.99 16.51
CA GLU A 272 9.27 -2.50 16.99
C GLU A 272 8.35 -2.86 15.82
N VAL A 273 7.62 -3.98 15.86
CA VAL A 273 6.57 -4.25 14.84
C VAL A 273 5.30 -3.49 15.20
N PHE A 274 4.85 -3.60 16.46
CA PHE A 274 3.72 -2.86 17.01
C PHE A 274 4.18 -1.95 18.15
N GLU A 275 3.85 -0.67 18.05
CA GLU A 275 4.06 0.33 19.10
C GLU A 275 3.14 0.08 20.33
N ALA A 276 3.45 0.65 21.50
CA ALA A 276 2.53 0.66 22.63
C ALA A 276 1.67 1.93 22.65
N PHE A 277 0.47 1.89 23.23
CA PHE A 277 -0.25 3.15 23.53
C PHE A 277 0.52 3.96 24.58
N GLU A 278 0.83 5.22 24.28
CA GLU A 278 1.33 6.15 25.29
C GLU A 278 0.15 6.79 26.06
N ALA A 279 0.39 7.18 27.32
CA ALA A 279 -0.63 7.83 28.14
C ALA A 279 -1.07 9.16 27.52
N GLN A 280 -2.38 9.32 27.26
CA GLN A 280 -2.92 10.61 26.82
C GLN A 280 -2.91 11.59 28.00
N THR A 281 -1.94 12.51 28.02
CA THR A 281 -1.92 13.61 28.99
C THR A 281 -2.88 14.72 28.53
N ASN A 282 -4.19 14.49 28.66
CA ASN A 282 -5.14 15.59 28.56
C ASN A 282 -5.01 16.45 29.84
N SER A 283 -5.03 17.77 29.70
CA SER A 283 -4.76 18.77 30.76
C SER A 283 -5.85 18.86 31.84
N SER A 284 -6.54 17.76 32.16
CA SER A 284 -7.56 17.67 33.20
C SER A 284 -7.65 16.24 33.73
N GLY A 285 -6.65 15.84 34.52
CA GLY A 285 -6.63 14.55 35.22
C GLY A 285 -6.32 13.36 34.31
N VAL A 286 -5.41 12.50 34.74
CA VAL A 286 -5.13 11.23 34.07
C VAL A 286 -6.33 10.33 34.34
N ASP A 287 -7.04 9.88 33.31
CA ASP A 287 -7.96 8.74 33.44
C ASP A 287 -7.10 7.49 33.57
N GLU A 288 -6.65 7.20 34.80
CA GLU A 288 -5.68 6.15 35.15
C GLU A 288 -6.23 4.71 35.01
N SER A 289 -7.37 4.51 34.35
CA SER A 289 -8.17 3.29 34.51
C SER A 289 -8.42 2.43 33.27
N GLN A 290 -8.17 2.91 32.04
CA GLN A 290 -8.53 2.15 30.84
C GLN A 290 -7.34 1.45 30.18
N THR A 291 -7.24 0.14 30.38
CA THR A 291 -6.40 -0.74 29.57
C THR A 291 -7.08 -1.00 28.22
N THR A 292 -6.37 -0.75 27.13
CA THR A 292 -6.82 -1.03 25.77
C THR A 292 -6.44 -2.46 25.39
N ILE A 293 -7.45 -3.25 25.02
CA ILE A 293 -7.26 -4.59 24.47
C ILE A 293 -7.17 -4.50 22.95
N VAL A 294 -5.99 -4.76 22.42
CA VAL A 294 -5.71 -4.85 20.99
C VAL A 294 -5.94 -6.29 20.54
N LYS A 295 -7.18 -6.57 20.12
CA LYS A 295 -7.53 -7.86 19.55
C LYS A 295 -7.26 -7.92 18.04
N LEU A 296 -6.44 -8.87 17.62
CA LEU A 296 -6.12 -9.21 16.23
C LEU A 296 -6.78 -10.57 15.90
N PRO A 297 -8.09 -10.58 15.62
CA PRO A 297 -8.88 -11.81 15.60
C PRO A 297 -8.55 -12.72 14.43
N ASN A 298 -8.03 -12.19 13.32
CA ASN A 298 -7.78 -12.98 12.11
C ASN A 298 -6.30 -13.33 11.92
N LEU A 299 -5.41 -12.90 12.82
CA LEU A 299 -3.97 -13.15 12.65
C LEU A 299 -3.69 -14.64 12.81
N ILE A 300 -3.15 -15.25 11.76
CA ILE A 300 -2.86 -16.69 11.62
C ILE A 300 -1.37 -16.97 11.72
N GLN A 301 -0.53 -16.14 11.06
CA GLN A 301 0.90 -16.39 10.94
C GLN A 301 1.74 -15.12 11.09
N VAL A 302 2.88 -15.27 11.77
CA VAL A 302 3.90 -14.23 11.94
C VAL A 302 5.26 -14.81 11.56
N GLU A 303 5.92 -14.20 10.59
CA GLU A 303 7.23 -14.59 10.08
C GLU A 303 8.16 -13.38 10.06
N LEU A 304 9.21 -13.43 10.87
CA LEU A 304 10.18 -12.34 11.06
C LEU A 304 11.58 -12.88 10.79
N THR A 305 12.28 -12.31 9.80
CA THR A 305 13.58 -12.84 9.33
C THR A 305 14.64 -11.73 9.26
N GLU A 306 15.79 -11.94 9.88
CA GLU A 306 16.96 -11.06 9.81
C GLU A 306 16.64 -9.60 10.22
N LEU A 307 15.91 -9.44 11.33
CA LEU A 307 15.56 -8.13 11.92
C LEU A 307 16.49 -7.81 13.09
N THR A 308 17.72 -7.44 12.79
CA THR A 308 18.82 -7.35 13.77
C THR A 308 18.54 -6.41 14.94
N TYR A 309 17.83 -5.30 14.69
CA TYR A 309 17.53 -4.26 15.70
C TYR A 309 16.17 -4.43 16.39
N LEU A 310 15.39 -5.44 16.02
CA LEU A 310 14.04 -5.63 16.55
C LEU A 310 14.14 -5.98 18.03
N ARG A 311 13.55 -5.15 18.90
CA ARG A 311 13.50 -5.36 20.35
C ARG A 311 12.16 -5.95 20.80
N TYR A 312 11.06 -5.51 20.16
CA TYR A 312 9.71 -5.92 20.52
C TYR A 312 8.88 -6.24 19.27
N ILE A 313 8.24 -7.42 19.24
CA ILE A 313 7.21 -7.68 18.23
C ILE A 313 5.95 -6.90 18.60
N TRP A 314 5.45 -7.12 19.82
CA TRP A 314 4.26 -6.46 20.37
C TRP A 314 4.67 -5.66 21.59
N LYS A 315 4.94 -4.36 21.43
CA LYS A 315 5.33 -3.54 22.57
C LYS A 315 4.12 -3.31 23.47
N SER A 316 4.09 -4.05 24.58
CA SER A 316 3.07 -3.91 25.61
C SER A 316 3.51 -2.95 26.72
N ASN A 317 2.53 -2.36 27.40
CA ASN A 317 2.71 -1.60 28.62
C ASN A 317 1.44 -1.71 29.48
N ARG A 318 1.36 -0.98 30.60
CA ARG A 318 0.19 -1.04 31.50
C ARG A 318 -1.16 -0.70 30.84
N TRP A 319 -1.14 -0.07 29.66
CA TRP A 319 -2.33 0.33 28.91
C TRP A 319 -2.61 -0.54 27.69
N THR A 320 -1.72 -1.46 27.31
CA THR A 320 -1.84 -2.21 26.03
C THR A 320 -1.68 -3.72 26.24
N ILE A 321 -2.78 -4.46 26.03
CA ILE A 321 -2.79 -5.93 26.03
C ILE A 321 -3.13 -6.41 24.62
N PHE A 322 -2.35 -7.35 24.08
CA PHE A 322 -2.63 -7.96 22.78
C PHE A 322 -3.31 -9.32 22.93
N GLU A 323 -4.31 -9.59 22.08
CA GLU A 323 -4.99 -10.89 21.98
C GLU A 323 -4.93 -11.45 20.56
N PHE A 324 -4.54 -12.73 20.45
CA PHE A 324 -4.32 -13.43 19.18
C PHE A 324 -5.08 -14.77 19.10
N PRO A 325 -6.43 -14.75 19.12
CA PRO A 325 -7.25 -15.96 19.30
C PRO A 325 -7.07 -17.03 18.21
N ASN A 326 -6.59 -16.66 17.03
CA ASN A 326 -6.44 -17.55 15.86
C ASN A 326 -4.98 -17.71 15.40
N LEU A 327 -4.00 -17.23 16.17
CA LEU A 327 -2.59 -17.34 15.79
C LEU A 327 -2.15 -18.79 15.87
N THR A 328 -1.66 -19.32 14.75
CA THR A 328 -1.28 -20.74 14.61
C THR A 328 0.21 -20.94 14.48
N ARG A 329 0.92 -19.99 13.87
CA ARG A 329 2.36 -20.12 13.58
C ARG A 329 3.11 -18.84 13.86
N VAL A 330 4.22 -18.97 14.59
CA VAL A 330 5.21 -17.90 14.77
C VAL A 330 6.58 -18.45 14.39
N SER A 331 7.23 -17.79 13.44
CA SER A 331 8.57 -18.12 12.95
C SER A 331 9.46 -16.89 13.04
N ILE A 332 10.52 -16.97 13.84
CA ILE A 332 11.44 -15.86 14.09
C ILE A 332 12.85 -16.37 13.83
N GLU A 333 13.58 -15.71 12.92
CA GLU A 333 14.91 -16.12 12.53
C GLU A 333 15.83 -14.91 12.43
N GLY A 334 16.99 -14.92 13.11
CA GLY A 334 17.99 -13.85 12.98
C GLY A 334 17.59 -12.51 13.62
N CYS A 335 16.70 -12.51 14.61
CA CYS A 335 16.26 -11.31 15.35
C CYS A 335 17.08 -11.14 16.63
N ASN A 336 18.35 -10.72 16.49
CA ASN A 336 19.34 -10.80 17.56
C ASN A 336 19.03 -9.98 18.81
N MET A 337 18.43 -8.79 18.67
CA MET A 337 18.09 -7.90 19.78
C MET A 337 16.70 -8.14 20.40
N LEU A 338 15.98 -9.17 19.93
CA LEU A 338 14.62 -9.43 20.39
C LEU A 338 14.65 -9.83 21.86
N GLU A 339 13.88 -9.12 22.69
CA GLU A 339 13.91 -9.31 24.14
C GLU A 339 13.05 -10.51 24.59
N HIS A 340 11.87 -10.65 24.00
CA HIS A 340 10.90 -11.72 24.27
C HIS A 340 9.93 -11.86 23.09
N VAL A 341 9.20 -12.98 23.02
CA VAL A 341 8.20 -13.21 21.97
C VAL A 341 6.79 -12.86 22.45
N PHE A 342 6.46 -13.22 23.69
CA PHE A 342 5.14 -12.97 24.28
C PHE A 342 5.26 -12.49 25.73
N THR A 343 4.17 -11.93 26.26
CA THR A 343 4.02 -11.65 27.69
C THR A 343 2.95 -12.55 28.33
N SER A 344 2.94 -12.64 29.66
CA SER A 344 2.02 -13.50 30.42
C SER A 344 0.54 -13.22 30.12
N SER A 345 0.16 -11.97 29.86
CA SER A 345 -1.20 -11.57 29.54
C SER A 345 -1.68 -12.10 28.18
N MET A 346 -0.76 -12.35 27.23
CA MET A 346 -1.08 -12.83 25.88
C MET A 346 -1.39 -14.33 25.86
N VAL A 347 -0.83 -15.11 26.79
CA VAL A 347 -0.90 -16.58 26.82
C VAL A 347 -2.34 -17.09 26.76
N SER A 348 -3.25 -16.44 27.47
CA SER A 348 -4.67 -16.83 27.51
C SER A 348 -5.36 -16.76 26.13
N SER A 349 -4.80 -16.02 25.18
CA SER A 349 -5.32 -15.89 23.82
C SER A 349 -4.64 -16.82 22.80
N LEU A 350 -3.49 -17.41 23.11
CA LEU A 350 -2.69 -18.26 22.21
C LEU A 350 -3.22 -19.70 22.08
N LEU A 351 -4.54 -19.88 22.17
CA LEU A 351 -5.17 -21.19 22.24
C LEU A 351 -5.01 -22.01 20.96
N GLN A 352 -4.75 -21.37 19.81
CA GLN A 352 -4.63 -22.02 18.50
C GLN A 352 -3.17 -22.19 18.04
N LEU A 353 -2.19 -21.78 18.85
CA LEU A 353 -0.78 -21.82 18.49
C LEU A 353 -0.33 -23.28 18.32
N GLN A 354 0.17 -23.60 17.13
CA GLN A 354 0.59 -24.95 16.73
C GLN A 354 2.09 -25.04 16.50
N ASP A 355 2.68 -24.04 15.86
CA ASP A 355 4.09 -24.04 15.48
C ASP A 355 4.79 -22.79 16.04
N LEU A 356 5.83 -22.99 16.85
CA LEU A 356 6.71 -21.93 17.31
C LEU A 356 8.16 -22.27 16.95
N TYR A 357 8.71 -21.51 16.00
CA TYR A 357 10.10 -21.62 15.56
C TYR A 357 10.84 -20.34 15.92
N ILE A 358 11.95 -20.47 16.65
CA ILE A 358 12.82 -19.36 17.02
C ILE A 358 14.26 -19.81 16.78
N SER A 359 14.94 -19.16 15.85
CA SER A 359 16.34 -19.46 15.52
C SER A 359 17.20 -18.20 15.50
N ARG A 360 18.46 -18.32 15.93
CA ARG A 360 19.46 -17.24 15.84
C ARG A 360 18.98 -15.93 16.48
N CYS A 361 18.48 -15.99 17.72
CA CYS A 361 18.05 -14.82 18.50
C CYS A 361 18.79 -14.81 19.86
N ASP A 362 19.90 -14.08 19.93
CA ASP A 362 20.85 -14.18 21.05
C ASP A 362 20.40 -13.46 22.34
N TYR A 363 19.55 -12.43 22.27
CA TYR A 363 19.12 -11.65 23.45
C TYR A 363 17.90 -12.23 24.20
N ILE A 364 17.16 -13.17 23.61
CA ILE A 364 15.98 -13.74 24.26
C ILE A 364 16.44 -14.55 25.49
N GLU A 365 16.12 -14.06 26.69
CA GLU A 365 16.34 -14.81 27.93
C GLU A 365 15.16 -15.72 28.26
N GLU A 366 13.94 -15.25 28.00
CA GLU A 366 12.68 -15.96 28.20
C GLU A 366 11.79 -15.74 26.97
N VAL A 367 11.17 -16.81 26.45
CA VAL A 367 10.23 -16.69 25.32
C VAL A 367 8.96 -15.94 25.76
N ILE A 368 8.50 -16.21 26.98
CA ILE A 368 7.33 -15.59 27.60
C ILE A 368 7.75 -14.88 28.90
N VAL A 369 7.67 -13.55 28.92
CA VAL A 369 8.00 -12.75 30.10
C VAL A 369 6.77 -12.35 30.91
N LYS A 370 6.95 -12.05 32.20
CA LYS A 370 5.88 -11.51 33.04
C LYS A 370 5.60 -10.04 32.68
N ASP A 371 4.32 -9.64 32.61
CA ASP A 371 3.97 -8.23 32.36
C ASP A 371 4.50 -7.33 33.50
N GLU A 372 5.26 -6.29 33.17
CA GLU A 372 5.95 -5.48 34.19
C GLU A 372 5.04 -4.56 35.03
N ASN A 373 3.75 -4.37 34.71
CA ASN A 373 2.93 -3.32 35.36
C ASN A 373 1.39 -3.57 35.41
N VAL A 374 0.91 -4.80 35.62
CA VAL A 374 -0.52 -4.99 35.95
C VAL A 374 -0.72 -4.70 37.44
N VAL A 375 -1.02 -3.46 37.79
CA VAL A 375 -1.60 -3.14 39.10
C VAL A 375 -3.00 -3.74 39.10
N VAL A 376 -3.12 -4.99 39.57
CA VAL A 376 -4.39 -5.50 40.03
C VAL A 376 -4.80 -4.58 41.17
N GLN A 377 -5.87 -3.80 40.98
CA GLN A 377 -6.47 -3.08 42.10
C GLN A 377 -6.86 -4.13 43.13
N ALA A 378 -6.09 -4.19 44.21
CA ALA A 378 -6.40 -4.97 45.38
C ALA A 378 -7.70 -4.42 45.96
N GLN A 379 -8.78 -5.20 45.87
CA GLN A 379 -9.74 -5.23 46.95
C GLN A 379 -9.47 -6.51 47.72
N GLU A 380 -9.18 -6.29 49.01
CA GLU A 380 -8.85 -7.25 50.03
C GLU A 380 -9.80 -8.45 50.00
N GLU A 381 -9.27 -9.63 49.70
CA GLU A 381 -9.65 -10.85 50.39
C GLU A 381 -8.41 -11.74 50.50
N GLU A 382 -8.17 -12.17 51.72
CA GLU A 382 -7.01 -12.91 52.20
C GLU A 382 -6.87 -14.28 51.50
N GLU A 383 -5.63 -14.80 51.49
CA GLU A 383 -5.29 -16.19 51.18
C GLU A 383 -5.59 -16.74 49.77
N SER A 384 -4.68 -16.49 48.83
CA SER A 384 -4.34 -17.49 47.81
C SER A 384 -2.89 -17.34 47.35
N TYR A 385 -1.95 -17.68 48.23
CA TYR A 385 -0.69 -18.25 47.76
C TYR A 385 -1.04 -19.56 47.02
N GLY A 386 -1.02 -19.54 45.69
CA GLY A 386 -1.23 -20.74 44.87
C GLY A 386 -2.38 -20.66 43.86
N LYS A 387 -2.25 -19.77 42.88
CA LYS A 387 -2.69 -20.10 41.51
C LYS A 387 -1.56 -19.69 40.58
N VAL A 388 -0.60 -20.61 40.45
CA VAL A 388 0.30 -20.61 39.31
C VAL A 388 -0.61 -20.72 38.09
N ASN A 389 -0.66 -19.69 37.25
CA ASN A 389 -1.29 -19.82 35.94
C ASN A 389 -0.36 -20.72 35.13
N ASP A 390 -0.60 -22.02 35.17
CA ASP A 390 0.07 -22.96 34.28
C ASP A 390 -0.04 -22.42 32.85
N ILE A 391 1.09 -22.22 32.19
CA ILE A 391 1.12 -21.79 30.80
C ILE A 391 0.76 -23.01 29.97
N VAL A 392 -0.50 -23.09 29.52
CA VAL A 392 -0.99 -24.22 28.73
C VAL A 392 -1.20 -23.81 27.28
N LEU A 393 -0.33 -24.29 26.39
CA LEU A 393 -0.46 -24.13 24.94
C LEU A 393 -1.09 -25.40 24.33
N HIS A 394 -2.41 -25.52 24.47
CA HIS A 394 -3.17 -26.75 24.21
C HIS A 394 -2.95 -27.41 22.83
N HIS A 395 -2.61 -26.64 21.80
CA HIS A 395 -2.48 -27.12 20.42
C HIS A 395 -1.06 -27.08 19.88
N LEU A 396 -0.05 -26.79 20.72
CA LEU A 396 1.34 -26.70 20.28
C LEU A 396 1.84 -28.08 19.85
N LYS A 397 2.15 -28.22 18.55
CA LYS A 397 2.61 -29.44 17.91
C LYS A 397 4.12 -29.42 17.68
N SER A 398 4.66 -28.26 17.33
CA SER A 398 6.06 -28.08 17.00
C SER A 398 6.63 -26.90 17.77
N LEU A 399 7.69 -27.16 18.55
CA LEU A 399 8.50 -26.15 19.20
C LEU A 399 9.95 -26.38 18.82
N GLU A 400 10.53 -25.43 18.10
CA GLU A 400 11.92 -25.48 17.67
C GLU A 400 12.64 -24.21 18.13
N LEU A 401 13.65 -24.41 18.97
CA LEU A 401 14.47 -23.36 19.55
C LEU A 401 15.91 -23.68 19.17
N ASP A 402 16.45 -22.94 18.20
CA ASP A 402 17.80 -23.18 17.67
C ASP A 402 18.71 -21.96 17.86
N SER A 403 19.97 -22.19 18.21
CA SER A 403 20.97 -21.12 18.28
C SER A 403 20.55 -19.90 19.14
N LEU A 404 19.90 -20.13 20.29
CA LEU A 404 19.45 -19.08 21.23
C LEU A 404 20.40 -18.96 22.43
N ARG A 405 21.49 -18.20 22.29
CA ARG A 405 22.57 -18.18 23.30
C ARG A 405 22.18 -17.59 24.64
N GLY A 406 21.23 -16.66 24.67
CA GLY A 406 20.73 -15.99 25.88
C GLY A 406 19.66 -16.77 26.65
N LEU A 407 19.08 -17.80 26.05
CA LEU A 407 17.87 -18.45 26.58
C LEU A 407 18.14 -19.14 27.91
N LYS A 408 17.45 -18.68 28.97
CA LYS A 408 17.50 -19.24 30.33
C LYS A 408 16.29 -20.13 30.64
N GLY A 409 15.15 -19.86 30.01
CA GLY A 409 13.91 -20.61 30.19
C GLY A 409 12.88 -20.25 29.14
N PHE A 410 11.79 -21.02 29.07
CA PHE A 410 10.68 -20.70 28.17
C PHE A 410 9.72 -19.68 28.80
N SER A 411 9.57 -19.67 30.12
CA SER A 411 8.74 -18.73 30.88
C SER A 411 9.29 -18.45 32.28
N PHE A 412 8.80 -17.39 32.92
CA PHE A 412 9.16 -17.02 34.30
C PHE A 412 8.83 -18.11 35.31
N GLY A 413 9.81 -18.47 36.15
CA GLY A 413 9.63 -19.39 37.29
C GLY A 413 10.24 -20.77 37.06
N LYS A 414 10.92 -21.30 38.09
CA LYS A 414 11.75 -22.52 38.02
C LYS A 414 10.95 -23.82 38.17
N GLU A 415 9.64 -23.78 38.15
CA GLU A 415 8.74 -24.90 38.38
C GLU A 415 7.55 -24.76 37.41
N ASP A 416 7.06 -25.88 36.89
CA ASP A 416 5.78 -26.03 36.15
C ASP A 416 5.84 -25.94 34.61
N PHE A 417 6.41 -26.99 34.00
CA PHE A 417 5.95 -27.51 32.70
C PHE A 417 5.30 -28.88 32.93
N SER A 418 4.01 -29.01 32.65
CA SER A 418 3.41 -30.32 32.35
C SER A 418 3.17 -30.39 30.85
N PHE A 419 3.80 -31.38 30.20
CA PHE A 419 3.64 -31.68 28.77
C PHE A 419 2.34 -32.44 28.50
#